data_AF-A0A1Q8DI11-F1
#
_entry.id   AF-A0A1Q8DI11-F1
#
_cell.length_a   1.000
_cell.length_b   1.000
_cell.length_c   1.000
_cell.angle_alpha   90.00
_cell.angle_beta   90.00
_cell.angle_gamma   90.00
#
_symmetry.space_group_name_H-M   'P 1'
#
loop_
_entity.id
_entity.type
_entity.pdbx_description
1 polymer ?
#
loop_
_entity_poly.entity_id
_entity_poly.type
_entity_poly.pdbx_seq_one_letter_code
_entity_poly.pdbx_strand_id
1 'polypeptide(L)' 'RLSTRAQDTLEVIEQRLAGEVNEMAQYVHFDFVIINDNFEVALTELKAVIVADRQTLKRQQQRYHRTITNLLSTKVEE' A
#
# COMPACT_ATOMS: atom_id res chain seq x y z
N ARG A 1 -7.21 -4.27 19.48
CA ARG A 1 -7.00 -5.58 18.81
C ARG A 1 -6.15 -6.53 19.65
N LEU A 2 -5.17 -6.04 20.43
CA LEU A 2 -4.37 -6.85 21.38
C LEU A 2 -5.19 -7.44 22.53
N SER A 3 -6.20 -6.71 23.05
CA SER A 3 -7.08 -7.20 24.13
C SER A 3 -8.19 -8.13 23.66
N THR A 4 -8.52 -8.11 22.36
CA THR A 4 -9.65 -8.85 21.76
C THR A 4 -9.25 -10.21 21.20
N ARG A 5 -7.94 -10.51 21.13
CA ARG A 5 -7.39 -11.85 20.89
C ARG A 5 -6.97 -12.39 22.26
N ALA A 6 -7.88 -13.07 22.95
CA ALA A 6 -7.73 -13.61 24.30
C ALA A 6 -6.66 -14.73 24.41
N GLN A 7 -5.44 -14.47 23.96
CA GLN A 7 -4.31 -15.40 23.95
C GLN A 7 -3.03 -14.80 24.54
N ASP A 8 -2.90 -13.48 24.61
CA ASP A 8 -1.71 -12.83 25.14
C ASP A 8 -1.98 -12.31 26.57
N THR A 9 -1.09 -12.65 27.51
CA THR A 9 -1.11 -12.08 28.88
C THR A 9 -0.78 -10.59 28.84
N LEU A 10 -1.26 -9.80 29.81
CA LEU A 10 -1.03 -8.36 29.91
C LEU A 10 0.47 -7.98 29.78
N GLU A 11 1.35 -8.83 30.31
CA GLU A 11 2.80 -8.69 30.28
C GLU A 11 3.40 -8.78 28.85
N VAL A 12 2.84 -9.64 27.99
CA VAL A 12 3.25 -9.77 26.57
C VAL A 12 2.77 -8.57 25.74
N ILE A 13 1.61 -8.00 26.10
CA ILE A 13 1.08 -6.80 25.44
C ILE A 13 1.97 -5.59 25.75
N GLU A 14 2.37 -5.39 27.01
CA GLU A 14 3.26 -4.30 27.41
C GLU A 14 4.66 -4.43 26.78
N GLN A 15 5.21 -5.64 26.72
CA GLN A 15 6.53 -5.87 26.14
C GLN A 15 6.54 -5.65 24.61
N ARG A 16 5.44 -5.97 23.90
CA ARG A 16 5.28 -5.60 22.48
C ARG A 16 5.08 -4.10 22.28
N LEU A 17 4.23 -3.45 23.10
CA LEU A 17 4.01 -2.01 23.01
C LEU A 17 5.30 -1.20 23.23
N ALA A 18 6.16 -1.62 24.16
CA ALA A 18 7.41 -0.91 24.47
C ALA A 18 8.42 -0.93 23.30
N GLY A 19 8.47 -2.02 22.52
CA GLY A 19 9.27 -2.09 21.29
C GLY A 19 8.64 -1.33 20.12
N GLU A 20 7.32 -1.36 20.02
CA GLU A 20 6.57 -0.83 18.89
C GLU A 20 6.55 0.71 18.81
N VAL A 21 6.65 1.45 19.92
CA VAL A 21 6.63 2.93 19.87
C VAL A 21 7.81 3.51 19.09
N ASN A 22 9.01 2.96 19.26
CA ASN A 22 10.20 3.41 18.52
C ASN A 22 10.12 3.07 17.03
N GLU A 23 9.50 1.95 16.68
CA GLU A 23 9.29 1.54 15.30
C GLU A 23 8.20 2.39 14.63
N MET A 24 7.10 2.64 15.34
CA MET A 24 6.02 3.51 14.88
C MET A 24 6.49 4.94 14.64
N ALA A 25 7.45 5.46 15.42
CA ALA A 25 8.01 6.80 15.22
C ALA A 25 8.74 6.97 13.87
N GLN A 26 9.17 5.86 13.24
CA GLN A 26 9.84 5.87 11.94
C GLN A 26 8.88 5.98 10.75
N TYR A 27 7.56 6.11 10.98
CA TYR A 27 6.55 6.21 9.91
C TYR A 27 6.86 7.31 8.87
N VAL A 28 7.57 8.37 9.28
CA VAL A 28 7.97 9.50 8.43
C VAL A 28 8.91 9.10 7.28
N HIS A 29 9.50 7.91 7.33
CA HIS A 29 10.39 7.39 6.28
C HIS A 29 9.67 6.58 5.20
N PHE A 30 8.35 6.40 5.31
CA PHE A 30 7.54 5.66 4.34
C PHE A 30 6.75 6.61 3.44
N ASP A 31 6.53 6.19 2.19
CA ASP A 31 5.77 6.98 1.21
C ASP A 31 4.26 6.99 1.52
N PHE A 32 3.75 5.96 2.20
CA PHE A 32 2.33 5.79 2.53
C PHE A 32 2.15 5.28 3.95
N VAL A 33 1.12 5.79 4.62
CA VAL A 33 0.66 5.32 5.94
C VAL A 33 -0.82 4.96 5.85
N ILE A 34 -1.17 3.77 6.34
CA ILE A 34 -2.54 3.26 6.36
C ILE A 34 -2.93 3.00 7.81
N ILE A 35 -4.01 3.63 8.26
CA ILE A 35 -4.52 3.46 9.61
C ILE A 35 -5.50 2.29 9.61
N ASN A 36 -5.19 1.23 10.35
CA ASN A 36 -6.01 0.03 10.44
C ASN A 36 -6.98 0.08 11.63
N ASP A 37 -7.91 1.05 11.60
CA ASP A 37 -9.01 1.16 12.56
C ASP A 37 -10.23 0.31 12.14
N ASN A 38 -10.52 0.29 10.84
CA ASN A 38 -11.49 -0.56 10.17
C ASN A 38 -10.80 -1.42 9.10
N PHE A 39 -10.94 -2.74 9.24
CA PHE A 39 -10.24 -3.69 8.38
C PHE A 39 -10.62 -3.56 6.89
N GLU A 40 -11.90 -3.38 6.57
CA GLU A 40 -12.36 -3.30 5.18
C GLU A 40 -11.88 -2.01 4.51
N VAL A 41 -11.84 -0.92 5.27
CA VAL A 41 -11.29 0.37 4.81
C VAL A 41 -9.79 0.23 4.57
N ALA A 42 -9.02 -0.23 5.55
CA ALA A 42 -7.58 -0.39 5.44
C ALA A 42 -7.16 -1.36 4.32
N LEU A 43 -7.94 -2.44 4.11
CA LEU A 43 -7.73 -3.36 2.99
C LEU A 43 -7.94 -2.67 1.64
N THR A 44 -8.95 -1.81 1.55
CA THR A 44 -9.26 -1.05 0.33
C THR A 44 -8.17 -0.03 0.04
N GLU A 45 -7.70 0.71 1.05
CA GLU A 45 -6.60 1.67 0.95
C GLU A 45 -5.29 0.98 0.51
N LEU A 46 -4.97 -0.18 1.10
CA LEU A 46 -3.78 -0.95 0.73
C LEU A 46 -3.82 -1.40 -0.74
N LYS A 47 -4.98 -1.91 -1.18
CA LYS A 47 -5.17 -2.28 -2.59
C LYS A 47 -5.00 -1.06 -3.50
N ALA A 48 -5.54 0.09 -3.10
CA ALA A 48 -5.45 1.32 -3.87
C ALA A 48 -4.00 1.79 -4.04
N VAL A 49 -3.17 1.73 -3.00
CA VAL A 49 -1.74 2.07 -3.08
C VAL A 49 -1.00 1.18 -4.10
N ILE A 50 -1.22 -0.13 -4.03
CA ILE A 50 -0.58 -1.10 -4.95
C ILE A 50 -1.03 -0.88 -6.40
N VAL A 51 -2.32 -0.61 -6.58
CA VAL A 51 -2.91 -0.27 -7.88
C VAL A 51 -2.25 1.02 -8.40
N ALA A 52 -2.25 2.10 -7.63
CA ALA A 52 -1.62 3.37 -8.01
C ALA A 52 -0.15 3.20 -8.45
N ASP A 53 0.68 2.46 -7.69
CA ASP A 53 2.07 2.19 -8.08
C ASP A 53 2.16 1.48 -9.45
N ARG A 54 1.28 0.51 -9.70
CA ARG A 54 1.21 -0.21 -10.98
C ARG A 54 0.76 0.68 -12.14
N GLN A 55 -0.03 1.71 -11.86
CA GLN A 55 -0.57 2.63 -12.86
C GLN A 55 0.38 3.79 -13.20
N THR A 56 1.57 3.86 -12.60
CA THR A 56 2.60 4.84 -12.96
C THR A 56 2.91 4.82 -14.47
N LEU A 57 3.11 6.00 -15.06
CA LEU A 57 3.35 6.16 -16.50
C LEU A 57 4.48 5.25 -17.00
N LYS A 58 5.58 5.18 -16.26
CA LYS A 58 6.73 4.32 -16.58
C LYS A 58 6.33 2.85 -16.72
N ARG A 59 5.58 2.30 -15.74
CA ARG A 59 5.14 0.90 -15.78
C ARG A 59 4.11 0.66 -16.87
N GLN A 60 3.17 1.58 -17.05
CA GLN A 60 2.12 1.45 -18.07
C GLN A 60 2.68 1.53 -19.49
N GLN A 61 3.63 2.43 -19.75
CA GLN A 61 4.35 2.51 -21.03
C GLN A 61 5.10 1.22 -21.35
N GLN A 62 5.76 0.62 -20.36
CA GLN A 62 6.43 -0.67 -20.54
C GLN A 62 5.43 -1.81 -20.78
N ARG A 63 4.39 -1.90 -19.95
CA ARG A 63 3.38 -2.98 -20.01
C ARG A 63 2.55 -2.94 -21.29
N TYR A 64 2.16 -1.75 -21.74
CA TYR A 64 1.26 -1.55 -22.88
C TYR A 64 1.96 -0.94 -24.09
N HIS A 65 3.29 -1.08 -24.20
CA HIS A 65 4.10 -0.48 -25.26
C HIS A 65 3.49 -0.69 -26.65
N ARG A 66 3.18 -1.94 -27.02
CA ARG A 66 2.62 -2.27 -28.33
C ARG A 66 1.27 -1.61 -28.58
N THR A 67 0.38 -1.64 -27.59
CA THR A 67 -0.96 -1.02 -27.69
C THR A 67 -0.84 0.49 -27.88
N ILE A 68 0.04 1.14 -27.09
CA ILE A 68 0.28 2.58 -27.18
C ILE A 68 0.85 2.94 -28.56
N THR A 69 1.88 2.22 -29.03
CA THR A 69 2.48 2.45 -30.35
C THR A 69 1.45 2.31 -31.46
N ASN A 70 0.61 1.26 -31.43
CA ASN A 70 -0.42 1.05 -32.44
C ASN A 70 -1.46 2.17 -32.46
N LEU A 71 -1.93 2.62 -31.29
CA LEU A 71 -2.89 3.72 -31.20
C LEU A 71 -2.34 5.05 -31.72
N LEU A 72 -1.02 5.25 -31.63
CA LEU A 72 -0.34 6.44 -32.14
C LEU A 72 -0.02 6.33 -33.63
N SER A 73 0.24 5.13 -34.16
CA SER A 73 0.56 4.93 -35.59
C SER A 73 -0.66 5.01 -36.50
N THR A 74 -1.85 4.66 -36.03
CA THR A 74 -3.09 4.70 -36.84
C THR A 74 -3.54 6.13 -37.22
N LYS A 75 -2.91 7.18 -36.67
CA LYS A 75 -3.20 8.57 -37.03
C LYS A 75 -2.34 9.15 -38.18
N VAL A 76 -1.44 8.38 -38.78
CA VAL A 76 -0.44 8.90 -39.74
C VAL A 76 -0.82 8.64 -41.21
N GLU A 77 -2.03 8.17 -41.50
CA GLU A 77 -2.55 8.09 -42.88
C GLU A 77 -3.52 9.26 -43.14
N GLU A 78 -2.97 10.45 -43.39
CA GLU A 78 -3.63 11.57 -44.10
C GLU A 78 -2.82 11.93 -45.35
#